data_AF-F9LZI5-F1
#
_entry.id   AF-F9LZI5-F1
#
_cell.length_a   1.000
_cell.length_b   1.000
_cell.length_c   1.000
_cell.angle_alpha   90.00
_cell.angle_beta   90.00
_cell.angle_gamma   90.00
#
_symmetry.space_group_name_H-M   'P 1'
#
loop_
_entity.id
_entity.type
_entity.pdbx_description
1 polymer ?
#
loop_
_entity_poly.entity_id
_entity_poly.type
_entity_poly.pdbx_seq_one_letter_code
_entity_poly.pdbx_strand_id
1 'polypeptide(L)'
;MDWVTLSGIVATIASLIGIAIKLARDNSGLKAEIKALSKEREMEHDSLSKEHSGLSKEHSGLSKEHDGLSKEHASIKKDTEYISDEMKYEKMARENLYKNSTKAKEILETMDLMKEVVLQNSRLTEEVTRLKVENQELSKPKQNNELDKVLRILGRIEGQLASLEDYRGTEEVQVVLKRVESELLELSN
;
A
#
# COMPACT_ATOMS: atom_id res chain seq x y z
N MET A 1 -111.44 48.71 -64.68
CA MET A 1 -110.06 48.31 -64.34
C MET A 1 -109.39 48.00 -65.66
N ASP A 2 -108.43 48.82 -66.09
CA ASP A 2 -107.85 48.71 -67.43
C ASP A 2 -106.92 47.50 -67.51
N TRP A 3 -106.91 46.82 -68.66
CA TRP A 3 -106.08 45.65 -68.94
C TRP A 3 -104.59 45.85 -68.59
N VAL A 4 -104.11 47.09 -68.68
CA VAL A 4 -102.74 47.50 -68.32
C VAL A 4 -102.47 47.42 -66.81
N THR A 5 -103.45 47.72 -65.96
CA THR A 5 -103.31 47.59 -64.49
C THR A 5 -103.26 46.14 -64.05
N LEU A 6 -104.02 45.27 -64.72
CA LEU A 6 -104.05 43.83 -64.45
C LEU A 6 -102.75 43.15 -64.90
N SER A 7 -102.19 43.55 -66.06
CA SER A 7 -100.88 43.04 -66.49
C SER A 7 -99.73 43.49 -65.57
N GLY A 8 -99.80 44.71 -65.03
CA GLY A 8 -98.85 45.20 -64.03
C GLY A 8 -98.86 44.39 -62.73
N ILE A 9 -100.05 44.03 -62.23
CA ILE A 9 -100.21 43.18 -61.04
C ILE A 9 -99.68 41.76 -61.29
N VAL A 10 -99.95 41.18 -62.47
CA VAL A 10 -99.46 39.84 -62.82
C VAL A 10 -97.93 39.83 -62.91
N ALA A 11 -97.31 40.86 -63.49
CA ALA A 11 -95.86 40.98 -63.60
C ALA A 11 -95.17 41.09 -62.22
N THR A 12 -95.75 41.83 -61.27
CA THR A 12 -95.20 41.93 -59.91
C THR A 12 -95.33 40.63 -59.14
N ILE A 13 -96.46 39.91 -59.28
CA ILE A 13 -96.65 38.58 -58.67
C ILE A 13 -95.63 37.58 -59.23
N ALA A 14 -95.44 37.53 -60.55
CA ALA A 14 -94.45 36.64 -61.17
C ALA A 14 -93.02 36.95 -60.70
N SER A 15 -92.67 38.23 -60.54
CA SER A 15 -91.38 38.67 -60.00
C SER A 15 -91.18 38.21 -58.54
N LEU A 16 -92.19 38.38 -57.67
CA LEU A 16 -92.16 37.92 -56.28
C LEU A 16 -92.02 36.39 -56.17
N ILE A 17 -92.71 35.63 -57.04
CA ILE A 17 -92.57 34.17 -57.10
C ILE A 17 -91.14 33.78 -57.52
N GLY A 18 -90.57 34.45 -58.52
CA GLY A 18 -89.18 34.24 -58.93
C GLY A 18 -88.18 34.48 -57.81
N ILE A 19 -88.38 35.55 -57.03
CA ILE A 19 -87.57 35.86 -55.84
C ILE A 19 -87.73 34.78 -54.77
N ALA A 20 -88.96 34.33 -54.49
CA ALA A 20 -89.22 33.27 -53.50
C ALA A 20 -88.56 31.94 -53.86
N ILE A 21 -88.60 31.55 -55.14
CA ILE A 21 -87.92 30.33 -55.63
C ILE A 21 -86.40 30.45 -55.47
N LYS A 22 -85.83 31.62 -55.82
CA LYS A 22 -84.39 31.87 -55.67
C LYS A 22 -83.97 31.79 -54.20
N LEU A 23 -84.72 32.44 -53.29
CA LEU A 23 -84.48 32.37 -51.85
C LEU A 23 -84.58 30.95 -51.30
N ALA A 24 -85.55 30.15 -51.75
CA ALA A 24 -85.69 28.76 -51.33
C ALA A 24 -84.49 27.90 -51.79
N ARG A 25 -84.01 28.13 -53.02
CA ARG A 25 -82.81 27.47 -53.54
C ARG A 25 -81.57 27.88 -52.75
N ASP A 26 -81.36 29.16 -52.52
CA ASP A 26 -80.21 29.68 -51.77
C ASP A 26 -80.21 29.15 -50.33
N ASN A 27 -81.37 29.10 -49.67
CA ASN A 27 -81.51 28.54 -48.32
C ASN A 27 -81.22 27.03 -48.29
N SER A 28 -81.62 26.29 -49.32
CA SER A 28 -81.28 24.87 -49.46
C SER A 28 -79.76 24.65 -49.65
N GLY A 29 -79.10 25.52 -50.42
CA GLY A 29 -77.65 25.52 -50.63
C GLY A 29 -76.90 25.81 -49.33
N LEU A 30 -77.28 26.88 -48.62
CA LEU A 30 -76.72 27.23 -47.32
C LEU A 30 -76.87 26.10 -46.31
N LYS A 31 -78.03 25.42 -46.28
CA LYS A 31 -78.24 24.27 -45.39
C LYS A 31 -77.31 23.10 -45.72
N ALA A 32 -77.01 22.86 -47.00
CA ALA A 32 -76.07 21.82 -47.41
C ALA A 32 -74.64 22.19 -47.02
N GLU A 33 -74.23 23.44 -47.24
CA GLU A 33 -72.91 23.96 -46.84
C GLU A 33 -72.70 23.87 -45.32
N ILE A 34 -73.69 24.28 -44.52
CA ILE A 34 -73.63 24.18 -43.06
C ILE A 34 -73.45 22.72 -42.62
N LYS A 35 -74.14 21.77 -43.25
CA LYS A 35 -73.97 20.34 -42.94
C LYS A 35 -72.58 19.83 -43.33
N ALA A 36 -72.05 20.25 -44.47
CA ALA A 36 -70.72 19.87 -44.92
C ALA A 36 -69.66 20.39 -43.95
N LEU A 37 -69.73 21.68 -43.58
CA LEU A 37 -68.83 22.31 -42.60
C LEU A 37 -68.94 21.65 -41.22
N SER A 38 -70.15 21.33 -40.76
CA SER A 38 -70.34 20.63 -39.48
C SER A 38 -69.63 19.27 -39.49
N LYS A 39 -69.77 18.51 -40.57
CA LYS A 39 -69.11 17.19 -40.71
C LYS A 39 -67.60 17.32 -40.79
N GLU A 40 -67.08 18.31 -41.52
CA GLU A 40 -65.66 18.60 -41.60
C GLU A 40 -65.08 18.91 -40.21
N ARG A 41 -65.76 19.76 -39.43
CA ARG A 41 -65.38 20.10 -38.06
C ARG A 41 -65.38 18.90 -37.11
N GLU A 42 -66.35 18.00 -37.24
CA GLU A 42 -66.38 16.75 -36.47
C GLU A 42 -65.17 15.86 -36.80
N MET A 43 -64.85 15.70 -38.09
CA MET A 43 -63.70 14.91 -38.53
C MET A 43 -62.36 15.51 -38.05
N GLU A 44 -62.20 16.84 -38.14
CA GLU A 44 -61.03 17.54 -37.61
C GLU A 44 -60.89 17.34 -36.11
N HIS A 45 -61.99 17.49 -35.36
CA HIS A 45 -61.99 17.33 -33.91
C HIS A 45 -61.62 15.89 -33.50
N ASP A 46 -62.16 14.88 -34.20
CA ASP A 46 -61.82 13.48 -33.97
C ASP A 46 -60.35 13.18 -34.28
N SER A 47 -59.80 13.80 -35.34
CA SER A 47 -58.38 13.66 -35.69
C SER A 47 -57.48 14.27 -34.61
N LEU A 48 -57.76 15.51 -34.20
CA LEU A 48 -57.03 16.20 -33.14
C LEU A 48 -57.10 15.46 -31.81
N SER A 49 -58.26 14.88 -31.48
CA SER A 49 -58.43 14.09 -30.26
C SER A 49 -57.53 12.84 -30.26
N LYS A 50 -57.40 12.17 -31.42
CA LYS A 50 -56.50 11.01 -31.57
C LYS A 50 -55.04 11.41 -31.46
N GLU A 51 -54.63 12.51 -32.11
CA GLU A 51 -53.27 13.04 -32.01
C GLU A 51 -52.92 13.40 -30.56
N HIS A 52 -53.82 14.11 -29.87
CA HIS A 52 -53.63 14.47 -28.47
C HIS A 52 -53.49 13.23 -27.56
N SER A 53 -54.29 12.19 -27.82
CA SER A 53 -54.17 10.90 -27.11
C SER A 53 -52.82 10.21 -27.39
N GLY A 54 -52.34 10.27 -28.63
CA GLY A 54 -51.02 9.77 -29.02
C GLY A 54 -49.89 10.49 -28.29
N LEU A 55 -49.87 11.82 -28.36
CA LEU A 55 -48.90 12.68 -27.68
C LEU A 55 -48.90 12.46 -26.16
N SER A 56 -50.07 12.31 -25.55
CA SER A 56 -50.19 12.03 -24.12
C SER A 56 -49.53 10.70 -23.72
N LYS A 57 -49.67 9.66 -24.55
CA LYS A 57 -49.01 8.36 -24.33
C LYS A 57 -47.50 8.47 -24.50
N GLU A 58 -47.03 9.17 -25.52
CA GLU A 58 -45.60 9.41 -25.75
C GLU A 58 -44.97 10.16 -24.57
N HIS A 59 -45.63 11.22 -24.09
CA HIS A 59 -45.18 11.96 -22.92
C HIS A 59 -45.10 11.08 -21.67
N SER A 60 -46.09 10.20 -21.46
CA SER A 60 -46.04 9.23 -20.36
C SER A 60 -44.89 8.22 -20.51
N GLY A 61 -44.60 7.78 -21.73
CA GLY A 61 -43.45 6.92 -22.02
C GLY A 61 -42.12 7.62 -21.68
N LEU A 62 -41.94 8.84 -22.19
CA LEU A 62 -40.73 9.63 -21.95
C LEU A 62 -40.51 9.93 -20.46
N SER A 63 -41.59 10.22 -19.71
CA SER A 63 -41.50 10.42 -18.27
C SER A 63 -40.97 9.17 -17.55
N LYS A 64 -41.38 7.97 -17.96
CA LYS A 64 -40.89 6.71 -17.36
C LYS A 64 -39.42 6.46 -17.70
N GLU A 65 -39.01 6.75 -18.93
CA GLU A 65 -37.60 6.66 -19.33
C GLU A 65 -36.73 7.62 -18.53
N HIS A 66 -37.19 8.86 -18.34
CA HIS A 66 -36.50 9.84 -17.50
C HIS A 66 -36.34 9.36 -16.05
N ASP A 67 -37.38 8.78 -15.45
CA ASP A 67 -37.31 8.21 -14.10
C ASP A 67 -36.34 7.01 -14.03
N GLY A 68 -36.30 6.19 -15.09
CA GLY A 68 -35.34 5.10 -15.22
C GLY A 68 -33.90 5.60 -15.25
N LEU A 69 -33.62 6.59 -16.11
CA LEU A 69 -32.31 7.19 -16.24
C LEU A 69 -31.85 7.89 -14.95
N SER A 70 -32.77 8.54 -14.24
CA SER A 70 -32.48 9.17 -12.95
C SER A 70 -32.02 8.15 -11.90
N LYS A 71 -32.67 6.97 -11.84
CA LYS A 71 -32.28 5.88 -10.94
C LYS A 71 -30.91 5.30 -11.31
N GLU A 72 -30.66 5.09 -12.60
CA GLU A 72 -29.36 4.60 -13.09
C GLU A 72 -28.24 5.58 -12.73
N HIS A 73 -28.45 6.87 -12.95
CA HIS A 73 -27.48 7.91 -12.57
C HIS A 73 -27.18 7.91 -11.06
N ALA A 74 -28.20 7.71 -10.21
CA ALA A 74 -28.00 7.59 -8.78
C ALA A 74 -27.18 6.34 -8.40
N SER A 75 -27.40 5.22 -9.09
CA SER A 75 -26.61 3.99 -8.88
C SER A 75 -25.15 4.19 -9.29
N ILE A 76 -24.91 4.75 -10.48
CA ILE A 76 -23.54 5.02 -10.98
C ILE A 76 -22.79 5.94 -10.02
N LYS A 77 -23.46 6.97 -9.49
CA LYS A 77 -22.86 7.87 -8.50
C LYS A 77 -22.40 7.11 -7.26
N LYS A 78 -23.26 6.22 -6.72
CA LYS A 78 -22.95 5.39 -5.56
C LYS A 78 -21.77 4.46 -5.82
N ASP A 79 -21.73 3.82 -6.99
CA ASP A 79 -20.63 2.92 -7.36
C ASP A 79 -19.31 3.69 -7.51
N THR A 80 -19.38 4.90 -8.07
CA THR A 80 -18.21 5.79 -8.21
C THR A 80 -17.66 6.22 -6.85
N GLU A 81 -18.54 6.57 -5.91
CA GLU A 81 -18.16 6.90 -4.53
C GLU A 81 -17.47 5.71 -3.85
N TYR A 82 -18.05 4.51 -3.96
CA TYR A 82 -17.46 3.29 -3.43
C TYR A 82 -16.06 3.00 -4.00
N ILE A 83 -15.91 3.04 -5.33
CA ILE A 83 -14.62 2.82 -5.99
C ILE A 83 -13.58 3.86 -5.53
N SER A 84 -13.99 5.13 -5.40
CA SER A 84 -13.11 6.21 -4.92
C SER A 84 -12.58 5.94 -3.51
N ASP A 85 -13.44 5.46 -2.61
CA ASP A 85 -13.04 5.14 -1.25
C ASP A 85 -12.11 3.91 -1.20
N GLU A 86 -12.42 2.85 -1.96
CA GLU A 86 -11.56 1.67 -2.07
C GLU A 86 -10.16 2.04 -2.60
N MET A 87 -10.08 2.92 -3.59
CA MET A 87 -8.80 3.42 -4.10
C MET A 87 -7.99 4.19 -3.06
N LYS A 88 -8.64 4.96 -2.16
CA LYS A 88 -7.93 5.63 -1.06
C LYS A 88 -7.37 4.62 -0.07
N TYR A 89 -8.14 3.58 0.26
CA TYR A 89 -7.68 2.50 1.13
C TYR A 89 -6.48 1.76 0.53
N GLU A 90 -6.55 1.40 -0.74
CA GLU A 90 -5.45 0.74 -1.46
C GLU A 90 -4.19 1.62 -1.49
N LYS A 91 -4.35 2.93 -1.73
CA LYS A 91 -3.23 3.88 -1.69
C LYS A 91 -2.55 3.89 -0.32
N MET A 92 -3.31 3.96 0.76
CA MET A 92 -2.77 3.92 2.13
C MET A 92 -2.10 2.59 2.45
N ALA A 93 -2.69 1.47 2.02
CA ALA A 93 -2.09 0.14 2.17
C ALA A 93 -0.74 0.05 1.44
N ARG A 94 -0.66 0.56 0.22
CA ARG A 94 0.57 0.58 -0.57
C ARG A 94 1.65 1.47 0.04
N GLU A 95 1.31 2.64 0.56
CA GLU A 95 2.25 3.50 1.29
C GLU A 95 2.82 2.80 2.53
N ASN A 96 1.99 2.07 3.27
CA ASN A 96 2.44 1.26 4.40
C ASN A 96 3.37 0.12 3.98
N LEU A 97 3.07 -0.56 2.87
CA LEU A 97 3.96 -1.59 2.31
C LEU A 97 5.32 -1.03 1.93
N TYR A 98 5.37 0.16 1.29
CA TYR A 98 6.64 0.80 0.96
C TYR A 98 7.47 1.12 2.21
N LYS A 99 6.84 1.70 3.25
CA LYS A 99 7.53 1.96 4.52
C LYS A 99 8.08 0.69 5.16
N ASN A 100 7.31 -0.40 5.15
CA ASN A 100 7.75 -1.68 5.69
C ASN A 100 8.88 -2.30 4.87
N SER A 101 8.82 -2.19 3.54
CA SER A 101 9.89 -2.67 2.65
C SER A 101 11.20 -1.90 2.88
N THR A 102 11.14 -0.59 3.11
CA THR A 102 12.32 0.21 3.45
C THR A 102 12.92 -0.22 4.78
N LYS A 103 12.11 -0.40 5.82
CA LYS A 103 12.57 -0.92 7.12
C LYS A 103 13.18 -2.31 6.99
N ALA A 104 12.60 -3.19 6.18
CA ALA A 104 13.16 -4.52 5.93
C ALA A 104 14.56 -4.44 5.31
N LYS A 105 14.80 -3.49 4.39
CA LYS A 105 16.13 -3.24 3.83
C LYS A 105 17.14 -2.79 4.89
N GLU A 106 16.75 -1.85 5.76
CA GLU A 106 17.60 -1.39 6.88
C GLU A 106 17.95 -2.53 7.85
N ILE A 107 17.00 -3.42 8.13
CA ILE A 107 17.23 -4.60 8.96
C ILE A 107 18.24 -5.54 8.30
N LEU A 108 18.14 -5.77 6.99
CA LEU A 108 19.08 -6.62 6.26
C LEU A 108 20.50 -6.03 6.29
N GLU A 109 20.66 -4.72 6.06
CA GLU A 109 21.95 -4.03 6.15
C GLU A 109 22.54 -4.15 7.57
N THR A 110 21.71 -3.99 8.60
CA THR A 110 22.13 -4.16 10.01
C THR A 110 22.53 -5.60 10.31
N MET A 111 21.81 -6.58 9.76
CA MET A 111 22.10 -8.01 9.92
C MET A 111 23.45 -8.37 9.29
N ASP A 112 23.77 -7.83 8.12
CA ASP A 112 25.06 -8.07 7.47
C ASP A 112 26.22 -7.48 8.28
N LEU A 113 26.05 -6.29 8.87
CA LEU A 113 27.01 -5.75 9.84
C LEU A 113 27.15 -6.64 11.08
N MET A 114 26.03 -7.16 11.61
CA MET A 114 26.04 -8.03 12.78
C MET A 114 26.77 -9.35 12.50
N LYS A 115 26.65 -9.92 11.30
CA LYS A 115 27.43 -11.11 10.90
C LYS A 115 28.93 -10.84 10.97
N GLU A 116 29.38 -9.69 10.49
CA GLU A 116 30.79 -9.28 10.56
C GLU A 116 31.24 -9.14 12.03
N VAL A 117 30.44 -8.50 12.88
CA VAL A 117 30.75 -8.38 14.33
C VAL A 117 30.84 -9.75 15.00
N VAL A 118 29.96 -10.69 14.66
CA VAL A 118 30.02 -12.06 15.20
C VAL A 118 31.31 -12.77 14.78
N LEU A 119 31.72 -12.64 13.52
CA LEU A 119 32.99 -13.19 13.02
C LEU A 119 34.21 -12.55 13.71
N GLN A 120 34.17 -11.25 13.95
CA GLN A 120 35.24 -10.57 14.70
C GLN A 120 35.31 -11.04 16.15
N ASN A 121 34.16 -11.21 16.80
CA ASN A 121 34.09 -11.73 18.17
C ASN A 121 34.61 -13.17 18.26
N SER A 122 34.37 -14.02 17.27
CA SER A 122 34.92 -15.38 17.26
C SER A 122 36.45 -15.36 17.16
N ARG A 123 37.01 -14.54 16.25
CA ARG A 123 38.47 -14.37 16.13
C ARG A 123 39.10 -13.81 17.41
N LEU A 124 38.47 -12.80 18.01
CA LEU A 124 38.93 -12.23 19.27
C LEU A 124 38.91 -13.28 20.39
N THR A 125 37.88 -14.13 20.42
CA THR A 125 37.78 -15.22 21.40
C THR A 125 38.92 -16.23 21.21
N GLU A 126 39.21 -16.63 19.98
CA GLU A 126 40.35 -17.50 19.66
C GLU A 126 41.67 -16.86 20.12
N GLU A 127 41.89 -15.58 19.82
CA GLU A 127 43.08 -14.85 20.24
C GLU A 127 43.21 -14.75 21.76
N VAL A 128 42.12 -14.44 22.47
CA VAL A 128 42.10 -14.40 23.94
C VAL A 128 42.42 -15.78 24.52
N THR A 129 41.87 -16.87 23.95
CA THR A 129 42.21 -18.22 24.41
C THR A 129 43.68 -18.57 24.16
N ARG A 130 44.23 -18.19 23.00
CA ARG A 130 45.64 -18.38 22.66
C ARG A 130 46.55 -17.64 23.63
N LEU A 131 46.31 -16.34 23.84
CA LEU A 131 47.11 -15.51 24.76
C LEU A 131 47.00 -16.00 26.21
N LYS A 132 45.85 -16.53 26.62
CA LYS A 132 45.67 -17.13 27.96
C LYS A 132 46.56 -18.36 28.14
N VAL A 133 46.64 -19.24 27.15
CA VAL A 133 47.53 -20.41 27.19
C VAL A 133 48.99 -19.96 27.21
N GLU A 134 49.38 -19.02 26.35
CA GLU A 134 50.74 -18.48 26.30
C GLU A 134 51.18 -17.87 27.64
N ASN A 135 50.31 -17.06 28.27
CA ASN A 135 50.57 -16.51 29.60
C ASN A 135 50.66 -17.58 30.69
N GLN A 136 49.86 -18.65 30.62
CA GLN A 136 49.98 -19.78 31.55
C GLN A 136 51.33 -20.48 31.41
N GLU A 137 51.81 -20.70 30.19
CA GLU A 137 53.13 -21.29 29.93
C GLU A 137 54.27 -20.38 30.43
N LEU A 138 54.18 -19.07 30.19
CA LEU A 138 55.16 -18.11 30.70
C LEU A 138 55.18 -17.98 32.22
N SER A 139 54.03 -18.16 32.87
CA SER A 139 53.91 -18.13 34.33
C SER A 139 54.45 -19.39 35.00
N LYS A 140 54.71 -20.48 34.26
CA LYS A 140 55.36 -21.66 34.84
C LYS A 140 56.78 -21.28 35.23
N PRO A 141 57.25 -21.66 36.44
CA PRO A 141 58.64 -21.42 36.82
C PRO A 141 59.54 -22.08 35.79
N LYS A 142 60.34 -21.29 35.07
CA LYS A 142 61.40 -21.84 34.22
C LYS A 142 62.34 -22.59 35.15
N GLN A 143 62.42 -23.92 35.02
CA GLN A 143 63.46 -24.71 35.66
C GLN A 143 64.81 -24.16 35.20
N ASN A 144 65.45 -23.38 36.06
CA ASN A 144 66.80 -22.92 35.84
C ASN A 144 67.71 -23.98 36.44
N ASN A 145 67.90 -25.06 35.68
CA ASN A 145 68.70 -26.21 36.11
C ASN A 145 70.12 -25.79 36.52
N GLU A 146 70.64 -24.71 35.93
CA GLU A 146 71.94 -24.13 36.33
C GLU A 146 71.84 -23.44 37.70
N LEU A 147 70.81 -22.65 37.97
CA LEU A 147 70.60 -22.08 39.30
C LEU A 147 70.40 -23.17 40.36
N ASP A 148 69.64 -24.22 40.06
CA ASP A 148 69.44 -25.36 40.97
C ASP A 148 70.74 -26.14 41.22
N LYS A 149 71.56 -26.32 40.18
CA LYS A 149 72.89 -26.93 40.27
C LYS A 149 73.81 -26.07 41.14
N VAL A 150 73.83 -24.76 40.92
CA VAL A 150 74.63 -23.80 41.69
C VAL A 150 74.21 -23.80 43.16
N LEU A 151 72.92 -23.73 43.46
CA LEU A 151 72.39 -23.77 44.83
C LEU A 151 72.74 -25.09 45.53
N ARG A 152 72.70 -26.22 44.81
CA ARG A 152 73.07 -27.53 45.37
C ARG A 152 74.55 -27.58 45.74
N ILE A 153 75.43 -27.09 44.87
CA ILE A 153 76.88 -27.05 45.13
C ILE A 153 77.19 -26.09 46.29
N LEU A 154 76.60 -24.89 46.29
CA LEU A 154 76.75 -23.94 47.39
C LEU A 154 76.31 -24.52 48.74
N GLY A 155 75.18 -25.24 48.79
CA GLY A 155 74.73 -25.91 50.01
C GLY A 155 75.67 -27.01 50.51
N ARG A 156 76.34 -27.75 49.60
CA ARG A 156 77.38 -28.72 49.98
C ARG A 156 78.62 -28.04 50.55
N ILE A 157 79.07 -26.96 49.91
CA ILE A 157 80.19 -26.14 50.39
C ILE A 157 79.87 -25.57 51.78
N GLU A 158 78.67 -25.01 51.98
CA GLU A 158 78.24 -24.46 53.27
C GLU A 158 78.27 -25.52 54.38
N GLY A 159 77.74 -26.73 54.13
CA GLY A 159 77.79 -27.83 55.09
C GLY A 159 79.23 -28.31 55.38
N GLN A 160 80.10 -28.33 54.38
CA GLN A 160 81.52 -28.66 54.55
C GLN A 160 82.25 -27.61 55.38
N LEU A 161 82.00 -26.32 55.12
CA LEU A 161 82.57 -25.21 55.90
C LEU A 161 82.04 -25.20 57.34
N ALA A 162 80.76 -25.48 57.57
CA ALA A 162 80.19 -25.58 58.92
C ALA A 162 80.87 -26.68 59.75
N SER A 163 81.23 -27.81 59.11
CA SER A 163 81.96 -28.88 59.79
C SER A 163 83.39 -28.51 60.20
N LEU A 164 83.95 -27.41 59.68
CA LEU A 164 85.29 -26.93 60.05
C LEU A 164 85.37 -26.45 61.50
N GLU A 165 84.26 -26.01 62.10
CA GLU A 165 84.22 -25.56 63.50
C GLU A 165 84.50 -26.71 64.49
N ASP A 166 84.26 -27.96 64.10
CA ASP A 166 84.41 -29.14 64.96
C ASP A 166 85.81 -29.82 64.85
N TYR A 167 86.64 -29.46 63.87
CA TYR A 167 87.95 -30.07 63.69
C TYR A 167 89.05 -29.40 64.55
N ARG A 168 89.92 -30.22 65.16
CA ARG A 168 91.03 -29.75 66.02
C ARG A 168 92.42 -29.88 65.39
N GLY A 169 92.56 -30.56 64.25
CA GLY A 169 93.84 -30.79 63.56
C GLY A 169 93.90 -30.14 62.18
N THR A 170 95.10 -29.73 61.78
CA THR A 170 95.37 -29.03 60.52
C THR A 170 95.22 -29.90 59.27
N GLU A 171 95.38 -31.22 59.42
CA GLU A 171 95.28 -32.19 58.32
C GLU A 171 93.82 -32.44 57.93
N GLU A 172 92.91 -32.51 58.90
CA GLU A 172 91.47 -32.69 58.64
C GLU A 172 90.87 -31.43 57.98
N VAL A 173 91.29 -30.25 58.45
CA VAL A 173 90.92 -28.96 57.86
C VAL A 173 91.40 -28.85 56.40
N GLN A 174 92.63 -29.28 56.10
CA GLN A 174 93.13 -29.27 54.71
C GLN A 174 92.35 -30.19 53.77
N VAL A 175 91.92 -31.36 54.24
CA VAL A 175 91.12 -32.30 53.42
C VAL A 175 89.75 -31.72 53.08
N VAL A 176 89.10 -31.05 54.03
CA VAL A 176 87.82 -30.38 53.81
C VAL A 176 87.97 -29.19 52.88
N LEU A 177 89.00 -28.35 53.07
CA LEU A 177 89.26 -27.19 52.20
C LEU A 177 89.57 -27.60 50.74
N LYS A 178 90.32 -28.68 50.50
CA LYS A 178 90.54 -29.21 49.14
C LYS A 178 89.25 -29.69 48.47
N ARG A 179 88.30 -30.22 49.25
CA ARG A 179 87.00 -30.65 48.74
C ARG A 179 86.14 -29.44 48.35
N VAL A 180 86.11 -28.42 49.20
CA VAL A 180 85.45 -27.13 48.90
C VAL A 180 86.04 -26.48 47.64
N GLU A 181 87.36 -26.48 47.49
CA GLU A 181 88.05 -25.95 46.31
C GLU A 181 87.65 -26.69 45.02
N SER A 182 87.59 -28.02 45.06
CA SER A 182 87.12 -28.82 43.91
C SER A 182 85.68 -28.51 43.53
N GLU A 183 84.79 -28.35 44.52
CA GLU A 183 83.38 -28.01 44.28
C GLU A 183 83.20 -26.56 43.78
N LEU A 184 84.09 -25.63 44.17
CA LEU A 184 84.12 -24.27 43.61
C LEU A 184 84.61 -24.25 42.15
N LEU A 185 85.56 -25.11 41.78
CA LEU A 185 86.01 -25.24 40.38
C LEU A 185 84.94 -25.87 39.48
N GLU A 186 84.09 -26.74 40.02
CA GLU A 186 82.90 -27.24 39.33
C GLU A 186 81.85 -26.15 39.04
N LEU A 187 81.90 -25.03 39.77
CA LEU A 187 81.06 -23.85 39.52
C LEU A 187 81.65 -22.87 38.48
N SER A 188 82.97 -22.90 38.25
CA SER A 188 83.65 -21.96 37.35
C SER A 188 83.83 -22.47 35.92
N ASN A 189 83.46 -23.73 35.65
CA ASN A 189 83.48 -24.38 34.32
C ASN A 189 82.06 -24.60 33.80
#